data_AF-C5L173-F1
#
_entry.id   AF-C5L173-F1
#
_cell.length_a   1.000
_cell.length_b   1.000
_cell.length_c   1.000
_cell.angle_alpha   90.00
_cell.angle_beta   90.00
_cell.angle_gamma   90.00
#
_symmetry.space_group_name_H-M   'P 1'
#
loop_
_entity.id
_entity.type
_entity.pdbx_description
1 polymer ?
#
loop_
_entity_poly.entity_id
_entity_poly.type
_entity_poly.pdbx_seq_one_letter_code
_entity_poly.pdbx_strand_id
1 'polypeptide(L)'
;MTSFTEMIHLRSSQGEVFEVESTVACMSNLIQNMVEDGGVDEEIPLPNVKTAILAKVIEYCKHHKENPPDEITKPLKSTSLAECGVSDWDCEFVNIEQEILFELILAANYLDIKPLLDLTCAKVASMIKGKTPEEIRQQFNIVNDFTPEEEAKVREENKWCEDA
;
A
#
# COMPACT_ATOMS: atom_id res chain seq x y z
N MET A 1 -35.75 -10.77 -2.21
CA MET A 1 -34.81 -11.51 -3.09
C MET A 1 -33.55 -11.68 -2.27
N THR A 2 -33.22 -12.90 -1.88
CA THR A 2 -31.92 -13.18 -1.23
C THR A 2 -30.85 -12.97 -2.30
N SER A 3 -30.08 -11.89 -2.20
CA SER A 3 -28.86 -11.75 -2.97
C SER A 3 -27.95 -12.91 -2.54
N PHE A 4 -27.67 -13.82 -3.45
CA PHE A 4 -26.60 -14.80 -3.25
C PHE A 4 -25.30 -14.04 -3.46
N THR A 5 -24.50 -13.90 -2.40
CA THR A 5 -23.13 -13.42 -2.47
C THR A 5 -22.26 -14.58 -2.96
N GLU A 6 -21.74 -14.47 -4.19
CA GLU A 6 -20.73 -15.40 -4.70
C GLU A 6 -19.44 -15.26 -3.90
N MET A 7 -18.86 -16.38 -3.49
CA MET A 7 -17.66 -16.45 -2.67
C MET A 7 -16.51 -17.01 -3.51
N ILE A 8 -15.31 -16.46 -3.30
CA ILE A 8 -14.06 -16.84 -3.96
C ILE A 8 -13.09 -17.31 -2.89
N HIS A 9 -12.29 -18.33 -3.23
CA HIS A 9 -11.24 -18.86 -2.37
C HIS A 9 -9.88 -18.34 -2.79
N LEU A 10 -9.24 -17.54 -1.93
CA LEU A 10 -7.89 -16.99 -2.16
C LEU A 10 -6.88 -17.75 -1.30
N ARG A 11 -5.88 -18.39 -1.90
CA ARG A 11 -4.81 -19.08 -1.17
C ARG A 11 -3.57 -18.20 -1.06
N SER A 12 -3.17 -17.85 0.15
CA SER A 12 -1.90 -17.17 0.44
C SER A 12 -0.66 -18.00 0.12
N SER A 13 0.51 -17.36 0.07
CA SER A 13 1.80 -18.02 -0.16
C SER A 13 2.18 -19.06 0.90
N GLN A 14 1.56 -18.99 2.09
CA GLN A 14 1.79 -19.90 3.20
C GLN A 14 0.72 -21.02 3.25
N GLY A 15 -0.14 -21.10 2.25
CA GLY A 15 -1.11 -22.18 2.06
C GLY A 15 -2.47 -21.96 2.70
N GLU A 16 -2.64 -20.91 3.52
CA GLU A 16 -3.93 -20.55 4.12
C GLU A 16 -4.89 -20.01 3.08
N VAL A 17 -6.15 -20.46 3.15
CA VAL A 17 -7.22 -20.14 2.22
C VAL A 17 -8.23 -19.21 2.89
N PHE A 18 -8.55 -18.11 2.22
CA PHE A 18 -9.53 -17.12 2.64
C PHE A 18 -10.77 -17.23 1.75
N GLU A 19 -11.93 -17.37 2.38
CA GLU A 19 -13.21 -17.27 1.69
C GLU A 19 -13.67 -15.79 1.71
N VAL A 20 -13.77 -15.19 0.52
CA VAL A 20 -14.01 -13.75 0.35
C VAL A 20 -15.11 -13.55 -0.67
N GLU A 21 -16.02 -12.59 -0.42
CA GLU A 21 -17.04 -12.25 -1.40
C GLU A 21 -16.40 -11.79 -2.72
N SER A 22 -16.95 -12.24 -3.84
CA SER A 22 -16.46 -11.92 -5.19
C SER A 22 -16.31 -10.42 -5.42
N THR A 23 -17.28 -9.61 -4.99
CA THR A 23 -17.23 -8.15 -5.14
C THR A 23 -16.10 -7.49 -4.35
N VAL A 24 -15.68 -8.08 -3.22
CA VAL A 24 -14.55 -7.62 -2.42
C VAL A 24 -13.23 -8.06 -3.07
N ALA A 25 -13.14 -9.33 -3.48
CA ALA A 25 -11.94 -9.89 -4.07
C ALA A 25 -11.60 -9.24 -5.42
N CYS A 26 -12.62 -8.95 -6.24
CA CYS A 26 -12.50 -8.30 -7.55
C CYS A 26 -12.20 -6.80 -7.49
N MET A 27 -11.99 -6.21 -6.29
CA MET A 27 -11.34 -4.90 -6.19
C MET A 27 -9.87 -4.95 -6.62
N SER A 28 -9.28 -6.15 -6.63
CA SER A 28 -8.02 -6.45 -7.31
C SER A 28 -8.29 -6.73 -8.78
N ASN A 29 -7.67 -5.94 -9.66
CA ASN A 29 -7.77 -6.19 -11.10
C ASN A 29 -7.16 -7.55 -11.48
N LEU A 30 -6.10 -7.97 -10.79
CA LEU A 30 -5.50 -9.30 -11.00
C LEU A 30 -6.52 -10.41 -10.73
N ILE A 31 -7.18 -10.37 -9.56
CA ILE A 31 -8.18 -11.36 -9.18
C ILE A 31 -9.39 -11.29 -10.12
N GLN A 32 -9.85 -10.08 -10.46
CA GLN A 32 -10.95 -9.89 -11.40
C GLN A 32 -10.67 -10.61 -12.73
N ASN A 33 -9.49 -10.38 -13.34
CA ASN A 33 -9.13 -11.03 -14.60
C ASN A 33 -9.10 -12.56 -14.47
N MET A 34 -8.59 -13.08 -13.35
CA MET A 34 -8.55 -14.54 -13.09
C MET A 34 -9.95 -15.14 -12.98
N VAL A 35 -10.88 -14.44 -12.34
CA VAL A 35 -12.28 -14.87 -12.19
C VAL A 35 -13.02 -14.81 -13.53
N GLU A 36 -12.76 -13.79 -14.35
CA GLU A 36 -13.36 -13.65 -15.68
C GLU A 36 -12.91 -14.78 -16.63
N ASP A 37 -11.67 -15.25 -16.50
CA ASP A 37 -11.13 -16.36 -17.32
C ASP A 37 -11.50 -17.75 -16.79
N GLY A 38 -11.52 -17.96 -15.46
CA GLY A 38 -11.61 -19.29 -14.82
C GLY A 38 -12.91 -19.57 -14.04
N GLY A 39 -13.72 -18.55 -13.77
CA GLY A 39 -14.90 -18.67 -12.89
C GLY A 39 -14.57 -18.60 -11.40
N VAL A 40 -15.62 -18.51 -10.56
CA VAL A 40 -15.50 -18.29 -9.10
C VAL A 40 -15.29 -19.57 -8.28
N ASP A 41 -15.48 -20.75 -8.89
CA ASP A 41 -15.38 -22.04 -8.22
C ASP A 41 -13.93 -22.52 -8.07
N GLU A 42 -12.99 -21.96 -8.85
CA GLU A 42 -11.57 -22.28 -8.75
C GLU A 42 -10.89 -21.46 -7.66
N GLU A 43 -10.05 -22.13 -6.88
CA GLU A 43 -9.23 -21.46 -5.89
C GLU A 43 -8.09 -20.69 -6.56
N ILE A 44 -7.92 -19.42 -6.19
CA ILE A 44 -6.93 -18.51 -6.76
C ILE A 44 -5.66 -18.51 -5.88
N PRO A 45 -4.53 -19.05 -6.36
CA PRO A 45 -3.28 -19.02 -5.62
C PRO A 45 -2.58 -17.65 -5.74
N LEU A 46 -2.18 -17.09 -4.60
CA LEU A 46 -1.44 -15.83 -4.46
C LEU A 46 -0.05 -16.09 -3.85
N PRO A 47 0.88 -16.69 -4.62
CA PRO A 47 2.17 -17.17 -4.11
C PRO A 47 3.11 -16.06 -3.61
N ASN A 48 2.81 -14.79 -3.95
CA ASN A 48 3.63 -13.64 -3.57
C ASN A 48 3.06 -12.86 -2.36
N VAL A 49 1.97 -13.34 -1.74
CA VAL A 49 1.32 -12.62 -0.63
C VAL A 49 1.24 -13.52 0.60
N LYS A 50 1.92 -13.11 1.68
CA LYS A 50 1.86 -13.81 2.98
C LYS A 50 0.45 -13.75 3.55
N THR A 51 0.08 -14.72 4.38
CA THR A 51 -1.24 -14.83 5.02
C THR A 51 -1.65 -13.55 5.76
N ALA A 52 -0.78 -13.01 6.62
CA ALA A 52 -1.08 -11.83 7.41
C ALA A 52 -1.32 -10.58 6.53
N ILE A 53 -0.60 -10.48 5.42
CA ILE A 53 -0.73 -9.38 4.46
C ILE A 53 -2.00 -9.54 3.64
N LEU A 54 -2.30 -10.76 3.18
CA LEU A 54 -3.56 -11.05 2.47
C LEU A 54 -4.77 -10.73 3.35
N ALA A 55 -4.73 -11.07 4.65
CA ALA A 55 -5.78 -10.69 5.59
C ALA A 55 -5.99 -9.17 5.66
N LYS A 56 -4.92 -8.38 5.68
CA LYS A 56 -5.00 -6.90 5.67
C LYS A 56 -5.51 -6.33 4.34
N VAL A 57 -5.10 -6.92 3.21
CA VAL A 57 -5.64 -6.54 1.89
C VAL A 57 -7.15 -6.80 1.86
N ILE A 58 -7.60 -7.96 2.35
CA ILE A 58 -9.02 -8.29 2.42
C ILE A 58 -9.78 -7.34 3.36
N GLU A 59 -9.20 -6.98 4.50
CA GLU A 59 -9.75 -5.98 5.43
C GLU A 59 -9.98 -4.63 4.72
N TYR A 60 -8.98 -4.15 3.99
CA TYR A 60 -9.07 -2.93 3.17
C TYR A 60 -10.19 -3.01 2.13
N CYS A 61 -10.20 -4.08 1.31
CA CYS A 61 -11.23 -4.23 0.28
C CYS A 61 -12.64 -4.33 0.88
N LYS A 62 -12.80 -5.01 2.03
CA LYS A 62 -14.10 -5.08 2.71
C LYS A 62 -14.59 -3.70 3.15
N HIS A 63 -13.71 -2.88 3.71
CA HIS A 63 -14.06 -1.52 4.11
C HIS A 63 -14.44 -0.65 2.90
N HIS A 64 -13.61 -0.68 1.85
CA HIS A 64 -13.78 0.19 0.68
C HIS A 64 -14.82 -0.26 -0.34
N LYS A 65 -15.36 -1.48 -0.20
CA LYS A 65 -16.58 -1.88 -0.92
C LYS A 65 -17.75 -0.96 -0.59
N GLU A 66 -17.89 -0.56 0.67
CA GLU A 66 -18.99 0.30 1.14
C GLU A 66 -18.56 1.77 1.28
N ASN A 67 -17.26 2.02 1.42
CA ASN A 67 -16.69 3.35 1.64
C ASN A 67 -15.60 3.63 0.60
N PRO A 68 -15.94 4.08 -0.62
CA PRO A 68 -14.94 4.35 -1.65
C PRO A 68 -13.81 5.25 -1.13
N PRO A 69 -12.54 4.93 -1.41
CA PRO A 69 -11.40 5.69 -0.87
C PRO A 69 -11.39 7.12 -1.41
N ASP A 70 -11.05 8.07 -0.53
CA ASP A 70 -10.93 9.48 -0.88
C ASP A 70 -9.70 9.74 -1.79
N GLU A 71 -9.78 10.82 -2.57
CA GLU A 71 -8.65 11.23 -3.41
C GLU A 71 -7.54 11.88 -2.57
N ILE A 72 -6.40 11.20 -2.52
CA ILE A 72 -5.21 11.71 -1.83
C ILE A 72 -4.60 12.84 -2.67
N THR A 73 -4.40 14.00 -2.05
CA THR A 73 -3.76 15.15 -2.70
C THR A 73 -2.30 14.86 -3.05
N LYS A 74 -1.95 15.09 -4.33
CA LYS A 74 -0.59 14.89 -4.88
C LYS A 74 -0.10 16.23 -5.47
N PRO A 75 1.11 16.72 -5.12
CA PRO A 75 2.01 16.20 -4.09
C PRO A 75 1.41 16.37 -2.69
N LEU A 76 1.87 15.57 -1.72
CA LEU A 76 1.42 15.67 -0.33
C LEU A 76 1.64 17.09 0.19
N LYS A 77 0.62 17.69 0.80
CA LYS A 77 0.70 19.05 1.35
C LYS A 77 1.24 19.07 2.77
N SER A 78 1.00 18.02 3.54
CA SER A 78 1.37 17.90 4.95
C SER A 78 2.07 16.58 5.25
N THR A 79 2.69 16.47 6.42
CA THR A 79 3.10 15.19 7.03
C THR A 79 1.90 14.46 7.65
N SER A 80 0.80 15.18 7.92
CA SER A 80 -0.47 14.58 8.33
C SER A 80 -1.24 14.08 7.11
N LEU A 81 -1.54 12.77 7.07
CA LEU A 81 -2.32 12.15 6.00
C LEU A 81 -3.76 12.69 5.96
N ALA A 82 -4.36 12.98 7.12
CA ALA A 82 -5.69 13.56 7.21
C ALA A 82 -5.77 14.92 6.50
N GLU A 83 -4.74 15.76 6.63
CA GLU A 83 -4.64 17.04 5.92
C GLU A 83 -4.40 16.89 4.41
N CYS A 84 -4.08 15.68 3.96
CA CYS A 84 -3.88 15.34 2.56
C CYS A 84 -5.10 14.68 1.90
N GLY A 85 -6.24 14.62 2.61
CA GLY A 85 -7.48 14.03 2.11
C GLY A 85 -7.60 12.52 2.36
N VAL A 86 -6.82 11.96 3.27
CA VAL A 86 -6.93 10.56 3.69
C VAL A 86 -7.94 10.45 4.83
N SER A 87 -8.84 9.46 4.77
CA SER A 87 -9.84 9.24 5.82
C SER A 87 -9.21 8.83 7.16
N ASP A 88 -9.93 9.02 8.27
CA ASP A 88 -9.45 8.60 9.59
C ASP A 88 -9.22 7.08 9.67
N TRP A 89 -10.09 6.30 9.00
CA TRP A 89 -9.95 4.85 8.94
C TRP A 89 -8.68 4.45 8.20
N ASP A 90 -8.42 5.07 7.05
CA ASP A 90 -7.22 4.82 6.26
C ASP A 90 -5.95 5.23 7.01
N CYS A 91 -5.98 6.36 7.73
CA CYS A 91 -4.88 6.81 8.56
C CYS A 91 -4.50 5.76 9.61
N GLU A 92 -5.49 5.16 10.28
CA GLU A 92 -5.28 4.11 11.28
C GLU A 92 -4.87 2.78 10.62
N PHE A 93 -5.48 2.43 9.48
CA PHE A 93 -5.18 1.21 8.75
C PHE A 93 -3.71 1.09 8.34
N VAL A 94 -3.10 2.21 7.90
CA VAL A 94 -1.66 2.27 7.58
C VAL A 94 -0.76 2.68 8.75
N ASN A 95 -1.32 2.83 9.95
CA ASN A 95 -0.55 3.05 11.18
C ASN A 95 0.01 1.74 11.74
N ILE A 96 0.83 1.09 10.92
CA ILE A 96 1.40 -0.24 11.17
C ILE A 96 2.93 -0.19 11.11
N GLU A 97 3.56 -1.29 11.52
CA GLU A 97 5.01 -1.45 11.46
C GLU A 97 5.53 -1.32 10.02
N GLN A 98 6.72 -0.72 9.85
CA GLN A 98 7.27 -0.42 8.53
C GLN A 98 7.46 -1.66 7.67
N GLU A 99 7.87 -2.78 8.26
CA GLU A 99 8.02 -4.06 7.54
C GLU A 99 6.68 -4.50 6.93
N ILE A 100 5.60 -4.48 7.73
CA ILE A 100 4.25 -4.82 7.27
C ILE A 100 3.78 -3.82 6.21
N LEU A 101 4.08 -2.52 6.38
CA LEU A 101 3.74 -1.48 5.40
C LEU A 101 4.42 -1.74 4.05
N PHE A 102 5.70 -2.13 4.04
CA PHE A 102 6.41 -2.44 2.79
C PHE A 102 5.87 -3.71 2.13
N GLU A 103 5.56 -4.75 2.91
CA GLU A 103 4.90 -5.93 2.35
C GLU A 103 3.52 -5.63 1.79
N LEU A 104 2.78 -4.72 2.44
CA LEU A 104 1.47 -4.26 1.96
C LEU A 104 1.59 -3.47 0.65
N ILE A 105 2.63 -2.64 0.48
CA ILE A 105 2.95 -1.96 -0.78
C ILE A 105 3.19 -2.98 -1.89
N LEU A 106 4.01 -4.00 -1.63
CA LEU A 106 4.32 -5.05 -2.60
C LEU A 106 3.08 -5.85 -2.98
N ALA A 107 2.25 -6.20 -1.99
CA ALA A 107 1.00 -6.92 -2.22
C ALA A 107 -0.01 -6.07 -3.01
N ALA A 108 -0.16 -4.79 -2.68
CA ALA A 108 -1.08 -3.88 -3.39
C ALA A 108 -0.69 -3.70 -4.85
N ASN A 109 0.61 -3.59 -5.14
CA ASN A 109 1.13 -3.55 -6.50
C ASN A 109 0.93 -4.89 -7.23
N TYR A 110 1.24 -6.01 -6.59
CA TYR A 110 1.07 -7.34 -7.18
C TYR A 110 -0.40 -7.66 -7.51
N LEU A 111 -1.32 -7.33 -6.60
CA LEU A 111 -2.75 -7.52 -6.76
C LEU A 111 -3.40 -6.43 -7.64
N ASP A 112 -2.64 -5.42 -8.06
CA ASP A 112 -3.14 -4.27 -8.82
C ASP A 112 -4.35 -3.58 -8.16
N ILE A 113 -4.18 -3.19 -6.89
CA ILE A 113 -5.16 -2.42 -6.10
C ILE A 113 -4.62 -0.99 -5.97
N LYS A 114 -4.87 -0.17 -7.00
CA LYS A 114 -4.31 1.18 -7.10
C LYS A 114 -4.59 2.09 -5.89
N PRO A 115 -5.80 2.14 -5.31
CA PRO A 115 -6.06 2.99 -4.15
C PRO A 115 -5.24 2.61 -2.91
N LEU A 116 -5.09 1.30 -2.65
CA LEU A 116 -4.25 0.80 -1.55
C LEU A 116 -2.77 1.11 -1.77
N LEU A 117 -2.30 0.98 -3.01
CA LEU A 117 -0.93 1.35 -3.37
C LEU A 117 -0.69 2.85 -3.17
N ASP A 118 -1.62 3.70 -3.61
CA ASP A 118 -1.53 5.15 -3.44
C ASP A 118 -1.54 5.54 -1.95
N LEU A 119 -2.38 4.91 -1.12
CA LEU A 119 -2.44 5.14 0.33
C LEU A 119 -1.14 4.77 1.05
N THR A 120 -0.61 3.58 0.78
CA THR A 120 0.63 3.12 1.41
C THR A 120 1.85 3.93 0.94
N CYS A 121 1.90 4.32 -0.33
CA CYS A 121 2.89 5.27 -0.85
C CYS A 121 2.79 6.65 -0.18
N ALA A 122 1.57 7.16 0.01
CA ALA A 122 1.34 8.42 0.72
C ALA A 122 1.86 8.34 2.16
N LYS A 123 1.63 7.23 2.87
CA LYS A 123 2.18 7.00 4.22
C LYS A 123 3.70 7.06 4.23
N VAL A 124 4.39 6.38 3.31
CA VAL A 124 5.87 6.44 3.22
C VAL A 124 6.34 7.86 2.88
N ALA A 125 5.71 8.53 1.92
CA ALA A 125 6.07 9.90 1.56
C ALA A 125 5.86 10.89 2.74
N SER A 126 4.83 10.69 3.57
CA SER A 126 4.58 11.48 4.78
C SER A 126 5.69 11.32 5.83
N MET A 127 6.33 10.13 5.89
CA MET A 127 7.46 9.87 6.78
C MET A 127 8.74 10.56 6.33
N ILE A 128 8.89 10.81 5.03
CA ILE A 128 10.08 11.43 4.43
C ILE A 128 9.94 12.95 4.42
N LYS A 129 8.72 13.46 4.23
CA LYS A 129 8.47 14.89 4.08
C LYS A 129 8.97 15.69 5.29
N GLY A 130 9.79 16.70 5.02
CA GLY A 130 10.33 17.61 6.05
C GLY A 130 11.48 17.05 6.88
N LYS A 131 11.98 15.84 6.56
CA LYS A 131 13.15 15.25 7.21
C LYS A 131 14.44 15.54 6.46
N THR A 132 15.55 15.64 7.19
CA THR A 132 16.87 15.75 6.56
C THR A 132 17.31 14.40 5.98
N PRO A 133 18.27 14.39 5.02
CA PRO A 133 18.84 13.14 4.51
C PRO A 133 19.35 12.20 5.61
N GLU A 134 19.94 12.74 6.68
CA GLU A 134 20.46 11.98 7.81
C GLU A 134 19.32 11.33 8.62
N GLU A 135 18.25 12.06 8.89
CA GLU A 135 17.07 11.53 9.59
C GLU A 135 16.37 10.43 8.78
N ILE A 136 16.26 10.61 7.46
CA ILE A 136 15.73 9.60 6.53
C ILE A 136 16.60 8.35 6.58
N ARG A 137 17.92 8.50 6.46
CA ARG A 137 18.86 7.37 6.52
C ARG A 137 18.73 6.61 7.83
N GLN A 138 18.65 7.31 8.95
CA GLN A 138 18.49 6.68 10.26
C GLN A 138 17.15 5.94 10.36
N GLN A 139 16.05 6.56 9.93
CA GLN A 139 14.72 5.96 10.03
C GLN A 139 14.57 4.70 9.19
N PHE A 140 15.10 4.71 7.98
CA PHE A 140 14.99 3.59 7.03
C PHE A 140 16.22 2.65 7.07
N ASN A 141 17.12 2.85 8.04
CA ASN A 141 18.35 2.08 8.21
C ASN A 141 19.19 2.00 6.91
N ILE A 142 19.33 3.13 6.22
CA ILE A 142 20.08 3.26 4.96
C ILE A 142 21.52 3.67 5.28
N VAL A 143 22.48 2.91 4.75
CA VAL A 143 23.91 3.22 4.87
C VAL A 143 24.24 4.37 3.92
N ASN A 144 24.97 5.38 4.41
CA ASN A 144 25.52 6.41 3.53
C ASN A 144 26.68 5.82 2.72
N ASP A 145 26.49 5.72 1.41
CA ASP A 145 27.44 5.17 0.44
C ASP A 145 28.22 6.25 -0.31
N PHE A 146 27.95 7.53 -0.05
CA PHE A 146 28.73 8.65 -0.59
C PHE A 146 30.06 8.85 0.12
N THR A 147 31.08 9.22 -0.64
CA THR A 147 32.29 9.83 -0.06
C THR A 147 31.98 11.25 0.45
N PRO A 148 32.80 11.81 1.37
CA PRO A 148 32.63 13.18 1.82
C PRO A 148 32.67 14.21 0.68
N GLU A 149 33.46 13.97 -0.38
CA GLU A 149 33.50 14.85 -1.54
C GLU A 149 32.22 14.77 -2.38
N GLU A 150 31.67 13.57 -2.58
CA GLU A 150 30.43 13.37 -3.32
C GLU A 150 29.24 13.99 -2.59
N GLU A 151 29.14 13.79 -1.27
CA GLU A 151 28.09 14.38 -0.46
C GLU A 151 28.15 15.91 -0.48
N ALA A 152 29.35 16.50 -0.39
CA ALA A 152 29.54 17.94 -0.46
C ALA A 152 29.09 18.50 -1.82
N LYS A 153 29.43 17.80 -2.91
CA LYS A 153 29.03 18.18 -4.27
C LYS A 153 27.52 18.10 -4.47
N VAL A 154 26.88 17.00 -4.04
CA VAL A 154 25.42 16.84 -4.12
C VAL A 154 24.72 17.91 -3.27
N ARG A 155 25.23 18.21 -2.07
CA ARG A 155 24.67 19.27 -1.22
C ARG A 155 24.81 20.64 -1.87
N GLU A 156 25.95 20.95 -2.50
CA GLU A 156 26.15 22.20 -3.23
C GLU A 156 25.23 22.32 -4.46
N GLU A 157 25.07 21.26 -5.25
CA GLU A 157 24.18 21.22 -6.41
C GLU A 157 22.70 21.36 -6.04
N ASN A 158 22.31 20.98 -4.82
CA ASN A 158 20.92 21.02 -4.35
C ASN A 158 20.60 22.18 -3.38
N LYS A 159 21.54 23.12 -3.16
CA LYS A 159 21.31 24.31 -2.30
C LYS A 159 20.09 25.14 -2.70
N TRP A 160 19.75 25.16 -3.99
CA TRP A 160 18.57 25.86 -4.50
C TRP A 160 17.24 25.38 -3.89
N CYS A 161 17.18 24.16 -3.33
CA CYS A 161 16.02 23.64 -2.61
C CYS A 161 15.92 24.17 -1.16
N GLU A 162 17.03 24.61 -0.57
CA GLU A 162 17.08 25.11 0.81
C GLU A 162 16.83 26.63 0.89
N ASP A 163 17.12 27.36 -0.20
CA ASP A 163 16.95 28.81 -0.32
C ASP A 163 15.54 29.25 -0.81
N ALA A 164 14.64 28.30 -1.10
CA ALA A 164 13.29 28.54 -1.66
C ALA A 164 12.16 28.29 -0.64
#